data_AF-A0A6M2BW34-F1
#
_entry.id   AF-A0A6M2BW34-F1
#
_cell.length_a   1.000
_cell.length_b   1.000
_cell.length_c   1.000
_cell.angle_alpha   90.00
_cell.angle_beta   90.00
_cell.angle_gamma   90.00
#
_symmetry.space_group_name_H-M   'P 1'
#
loop_
_entity.id
_entity.type
_entity.pdbx_description
1 polymer ?
#
loop_
_entity_poly.entity_id
_entity_poly.type
_entity_poly.pdbx_seq_one_letter_code
_entity_poly.pdbx_strand_id
1 'polypeptide(L)'
;MKVNSSRENIVLTQMEISPFCDKVRRTLHYKGLAYSTREVKLIELSFLKRLAPTGKVPILDYGSERLWDSTDICLALEARHPAPALLPEDPRDRADALLLEDWADETLYFFEMTMRFVWPDDQGRWSRELARFDIPVVRSLAPMLVPRLTKTIVGHQGTGRKTREQILLELDRLFGALALRISKTGFCVGSALSLADISVASQIHCIQGSSQGARSVDAHPELADWKRRIDAATLP
;
A
#
# COMPACT_ATOMS: atom_id res chain seq x y z
N MET A 1 18.18 -12.18 -35.74
CA MET A 1 18.22 -12.97 -34.49
C MET A 1 17.55 -12.15 -33.41
N LYS A 2 16.37 -12.55 -32.94
CA LYS A 2 15.73 -11.90 -31.78
C LYS A 2 16.51 -12.31 -30.55
N VAL A 3 17.08 -11.34 -29.85
CA VAL A 3 17.66 -11.54 -28.51
C VAL A 3 16.52 -12.07 -27.64
N ASN A 4 16.64 -13.33 -27.24
CA ASN A 4 15.77 -13.95 -26.28
C ASN A 4 16.11 -13.31 -24.93
N SER A 5 15.51 -12.15 -24.62
CA SER A 5 15.53 -11.59 -23.27
C SER A 5 14.93 -12.66 -22.37
N SER A 6 15.79 -13.32 -21.59
CA SER A 6 15.37 -14.20 -20.52
C SER A 6 14.39 -13.39 -19.66
N ARG A 7 13.12 -13.79 -19.62
CA ARG A 7 12.17 -13.21 -18.66
C ARG A 7 12.79 -13.41 -17.29
N GLU A 8 13.26 -12.32 -16.69
CA GLU A 8 13.84 -12.37 -15.36
C GLU A 8 12.79 -12.94 -14.40
N ASN A 9 13.20 -13.88 -13.55
CA ASN A 9 12.30 -14.45 -12.57
C ASN A 9 12.04 -13.39 -11.49
N ILE A 10 10.81 -12.86 -11.45
CA ILE A 10 10.39 -11.89 -10.44
C ILE A 10 9.47 -12.60 -9.45
N VAL A 11 9.87 -12.63 -8.18
CA VAL A 11 9.08 -13.21 -7.09
C VAL A 11 8.86 -12.16 -6.01
N LEU A 12 7.59 -11.80 -5.78
CA LEU A 12 7.19 -10.91 -4.70
C LEU A 12 6.81 -11.73 -3.46
N THR A 13 7.66 -11.70 -2.44
CA THR A 13 7.28 -12.15 -1.10
C THR A 13 6.40 -11.07 -0.46
N GLN A 14 5.15 -11.42 -0.13
CA GLN A 14 4.15 -10.45 0.33
C GLN A 14 3.23 -10.99 1.43
N MET A 15 2.43 -10.07 1.96
CA MET A 15 1.10 -10.39 2.49
C MET A 15 0.08 -9.65 1.63
N GLU A 16 -0.84 -10.37 0.99
CA GLU A 16 -1.85 -9.80 0.06
C GLU A 16 -2.59 -8.57 0.63
N ILE A 17 -2.86 -8.59 1.93
CA ILE A 17 -3.59 -7.56 2.70
C ILE A 17 -2.81 -6.26 2.95
N SER A 18 -1.50 -6.24 2.66
CA SER A 18 -0.60 -5.12 2.96
C SER A 18 -0.65 -4.03 1.87
N PRO A 19 -0.83 -2.75 2.22
CA PRO A 19 -0.82 -1.66 1.23
C PRO A 19 0.55 -1.52 0.56
N PHE A 20 1.65 -1.76 1.28
CA PHE A 20 3.00 -1.70 0.72
C PHE A 20 3.24 -2.81 -0.32
N CYS A 21 2.64 -3.98 -0.13
CA CYS A 21 2.68 -5.05 -1.12
C CYS A 21 1.78 -4.73 -2.32
N ASP A 22 0.61 -4.13 -2.09
CA ASP A 22 -0.28 -3.63 -3.15
C ASP A 22 0.41 -2.58 -4.03
N LYS A 23 1.13 -1.63 -3.43
CA LYS A 23 1.98 -0.64 -4.12
C LYS A 23 2.97 -1.30 -5.06
N VAL A 24 3.71 -2.32 -4.60
CA VAL A 24 4.67 -3.04 -5.46
C VAL A 24 3.95 -3.83 -6.57
N ARG A 25 2.83 -4.50 -6.26
CA ARG A 25 2.03 -5.23 -7.26
C ARG A 25 1.51 -4.30 -8.37
N ARG A 26 1.02 -3.11 -7.98
CA ARG A 26 0.56 -2.07 -8.90
C ARG A 26 1.68 -1.56 -9.79
N THR A 27 2.85 -1.29 -9.20
CA THR A 27 4.03 -0.88 -9.96
C THR A 27 4.47 -1.94 -10.96
N LEU A 28 4.53 -3.22 -10.55
CA LEU A 28 4.86 -4.34 -11.44
C LEU A 28 3.84 -4.46 -12.59
N HIS A 29 2.54 -4.41 -12.28
CA HIS A 29 1.47 -4.49 -13.27
C HIS A 29 1.54 -3.32 -14.27
N TYR A 30 1.61 -2.08 -13.77
CA TYR A 30 1.67 -0.89 -14.61
C TYR A 30 2.89 -0.90 -15.54
N LYS A 31 4.00 -1.47 -15.09
CA LYS A 31 5.22 -1.66 -15.90
C LYS A 31 5.18 -2.87 -16.84
N GLY A 32 4.09 -3.64 -16.84
CA GLY A 32 3.94 -4.83 -17.67
C GLY A 32 4.89 -5.97 -17.28
N LEU A 33 5.36 -6.00 -16.02
CA LEU A 33 6.31 -7.00 -15.54
C LEU A 33 5.55 -8.22 -15.00
N ALA A 34 5.80 -9.38 -15.60
CA ALA A 34 5.26 -10.64 -15.09
C ALA A 34 5.99 -11.07 -13.82
N TYR A 35 5.23 -11.43 -12.79
CA TYR A 35 5.77 -11.87 -11.50
C TYR A 35 4.92 -12.98 -10.91
N SER A 36 5.49 -13.68 -9.93
CA SER A 36 4.76 -14.60 -9.06
C SER A 36 4.82 -14.11 -7.62
N THR A 37 3.91 -14.61 -6.77
CA THR A 37 3.81 -14.20 -5.37
C THR A 37 4.11 -15.36 -4.43
N ARG A 38 4.72 -15.02 -3.29
CA ARG A 38 4.88 -15.93 -2.15
C ARG A 38 4.26 -15.28 -0.91
N GLU A 39 3.11 -15.80 -0.50
CA GLU A 39 2.44 -15.33 0.72
C GLU A 39 3.25 -15.69 1.97
N VAL A 40 3.37 -14.71 2.86
CA VAL A 40 3.97 -14.84 4.18
C VAL A 40 2.87 -15.02 5.20
N LYS A 41 3.02 -16.03 6.04
CA LYS A 41 2.11 -16.30 7.17
C LYS A 41 2.57 -15.54 8.41
N LEU A 42 1.66 -15.29 9.35
CA LEU A 42 1.98 -14.64 10.62
C LEU A 42 3.07 -15.38 11.40
N ILE A 43 3.04 -16.72 11.37
CA ILE A 43 4.07 -17.55 12.01
C ILE A 43 5.47 -17.39 11.38
N GLU A 44 5.53 -16.88 10.15
CA GLU A 44 6.78 -16.70 9.39
C GLU A 44 7.41 -15.32 9.59
N LEU A 45 6.70 -14.37 10.21
CA LEU A 45 7.17 -12.97 10.36
C LEU A 45 8.53 -12.86 11.05
N SER A 46 8.82 -13.73 12.01
CA SER A 46 10.11 -13.74 12.72
C SER A 46 11.29 -14.13 11.81
N PHE A 47 11.04 -14.86 10.72
CA PHE A 47 12.06 -15.29 9.77
C PHE A 47 12.37 -14.21 8.72
N LEU A 48 11.53 -13.18 8.56
CA LEU A 48 11.74 -12.14 7.56
C LEU A 48 13.06 -11.38 7.76
N LYS A 49 13.56 -11.27 9.00
CA LYS A 49 14.87 -10.67 9.28
C LYS A 49 16.05 -11.41 8.65
N ARG A 50 15.86 -12.67 8.26
CA ARG A 50 16.86 -13.45 7.50
C ARG A 50 16.83 -13.13 6.01
N LEU A 51 15.75 -12.53 5.53
CA LEU A 51 15.55 -12.21 4.11
C LEU A 51 15.80 -10.73 3.82
N ALA A 52 15.36 -9.84 4.71
CA ALA A 52 15.53 -8.40 4.60
C ALA A 52 15.90 -7.79 5.97
N PRO A 53 16.83 -6.82 6.03
CA PRO A 53 17.21 -6.14 7.29
C PRO A 53 16.02 -5.51 8.04
N THR A 54 15.02 -5.01 7.32
CA THR A 54 13.81 -4.43 7.89
C THR A 54 12.93 -5.46 8.61
N GLY A 55 13.06 -6.75 8.26
CA GLY A 55 12.20 -7.82 8.76
C GLY A 55 10.73 -7.67 8.36
N LYS A 56 10.45 -6.98 7.25
CA LYS A 56 9.10 -6.69 6.75
C LYS A 56 8.96 -7.09 5.28
N VAL A 57 7.71 -7.29 4.85
CA VAL A 57 7.33 -7.34 3.43
C VAL A 57 6.96 -5.92 2.96
N PRO A 58 7.02 -5.62 1.66
CA PRO A 58 7.41 -6.49 0.53
C PRO A 58 8.91 -6.80 0.46
N ILE A 59 9.24 -7.98 -0.08
CA ILE A 59 10.59 -8.35 -0.52
C ILE A 59 10.48 -8.85 -1.95
N LEU A 60 11.25 -8.25 -2.86
CA LEU A 60 11.24 -8.58 -4.29
C LEU A 60 12.54 -9.29 -4.66
N ASP A 61 12.44 -10.55 -5.05
CA ASP A 61 13.52 -11.25 -5.74
C ASP A 61 13.40 -10.93 -7.23
N TYR A 62 14.41 -10.26 -7.80
CA TYR A 62 14.48 -9.83 -9.18
C TYR A 62 15.74 -10.44 -9.82
N GLY A 63 15.58 -11.58 -10.49
CA GLY A 63 16.72 -12.34 -11.00
C GLY A 63 17.62 -12.83 -9.85
N SER A 64 18.87 -12.36 -9.80
CA SER A 64 19.82 -12.68 -8.73
C SER A 64 19.83 -11.65 -7.58
N GLU A 65 19.08 -10.56 -7.72
CA GLU A 65 19.05 -9.47 -6.76
C GLU A 65 17.82 -9.58 -5.85
N ARG A 66 18.02 -9.24 -4.57
CA ARG A 66 16.92 -9.14 -3.60
C ARG A 66 16.80 -7.69 -3.15
N LEU A 67 15.60 -7.15 -3.33
CA LEU A 67 15.20 -5.81 -2.91
C LEU A 67 14.18 -5.91 -1.77
N TRP A 68 14.16 -4.92 -0.90
CA TRP A 68 13.19 -4.77 0.19
C TRP A 68 12.88 -3.29 0.36
N ASP A 69 11.87 -2.99 1.16
CA ASP A 69 11.25 -1.66 1.24
C ASP A 69 10.47 -1.29 -0.03
N SER A 70 9.21 -0.87 0.14
CA SER A 70 8.32 -0.67 -1.00
C SER A 70 8.72 0.51 -1.87
N THR A 71 9.31 1.56 -1.29
CA THR A 71 9.80 2.73 -2.02
C THR A 71 11.05 2.37 -2.78
N ASP A 72 12.03 1.75 -2.12
CA ASP A 72 13.27 1.30 -2.77
C ASP A 72 12.97 0.32 -3.91
N ILE A 73 12.07 -0.65 -3.71
CA ILE A 73 11.62 -1.55 -4.76
C ILE A 73 11.04 -0.78 -5.95
N CYS A 74 10.11 0.15 -5.72
CA CYS A 74 9.47 0.88 -6.81
C CYS A 74 10.45 1.78 -7.57
N LEU A 75 11.36 2.47 -6.88
CA LEU A 75 12.38 3.31 -7.50
C LEU A 75 13.40 2.49 -8.29
N ALA A 76 13.76 1.32 -7.78
CA ALA A 76 14.68 0.43 -8.48
C ALA A 76 14.02 -0.22 -9.71
N LEU A 77 12.70 -0.48 -9.67
CA LEU A 77 11.93 -0.88 -10.85
C LEU A 77 11.79 0.26 -11.87
N GLU A 78 11.57 1.50 -11.42
CA GLU A 78 11.55 2.69 -12.28
C GLU A 78 12.89 2.89 -13.01
N ALA A 79 14.00 2.76 -12.30
CA ALA A 79 15.34 2.92 -12.88
C ALA A 79 15.65 1.85 -13.94
N ARG A 80 15.19 0.60 -13.73
CA ARG A 80 15.39 -0.51 -14.68
C ARG A 80 14.42 -0.46 -15.87
N HIS A 81 13.20 0.01 -15.62
CA HIS A 81 12.09 0.06 -16.59
C HIS A 81 11.51 1.47 -16.62
N PRO A 82 12.18 2.44 -17.27
CA PRO A 82 11.78 3.85 -17.24
C PRO A 82 10.47 4.15 -17.97
N ALA A 83 9.91 3.19 -18.72
CA ALA A 83 8.65 3.32 -19.42
C ALA A 83 7.70 2.15 -19.07
N PRO A 84 6.40 2.42 -18.79
CA PRO A 84 5.83 3.75 -18.54
C PRO A 84 6.43 4.38 -17.26
N ALA A 85 6.66 5.69 -17.33
CA ALA A 85 7.28 6.45 -16.25
C ALA A 85 6.33 6.57 -15.05
N LEU A 86 6.90 6.46 -13.84
CA LEU A 86 6.21 6.73 -12.58
C LEU A 86 6.80 7.94 -11.85
N LEU A 87 7.91 8.48 -12.32
CA LEU A 87 8.45 9.74 -11.85
C LEU A 87 8.28 10.82 -12.91
N PRO A 88 7.66 11.97 -12.57
CA PRO A 88 7.58 13.11 -13.46
C PRO A 88 8.96 13.57 -13.96
N GLU A 89 9.03 14.08 -15.19
CA GLU A 89 10.25 14.65 -15.76
C GLU A 89 10.56 16.03 -15.15
N ASP A 90 9.53 16.84 -14.89
CA ASP A 90 9.70 18.13 -14.23
C ASP A 90 10.27 17.95 -12.81
N PRO A 91 11.38 18.61 -12.45
CA PRO A 91 12.02 18.40 -11.15
C PRO A 91 11.14 18.74 -9.94
N ARG A 92 10.22 19.72 -10.06
CA ARG A 92 9.32 20.09 -8.95
C ARG A 92 8.24 19.06 -8.79
N ASP A 93 7.60 18.64 -9.88
CA ASP A 93 6.61 17.57 -9.85
C ASP A 93 7.23 16.25 -9.36
N ARG A 94 8.48 15.97 -9.74
CA ARG A 94 9.21 14.80 -9.24
C ARG A 94 9.43 14.85 -7.73
N ALA A 95 9.86 16.00 -7.21
CA ALA A 95 10.04 16.19 -5.78
C ALA A 95 8.70 16.04 -5.03
N ASP A 96 7.65 16.66 -5.54
CA ASP A 96 6.30 16.56 -4.98
C ASP A 96 5.75 15.14 -5.01
N ALA A 97 6.02 14.38 -6.07
CA ALA A 97 5.62 12.98 -6.17
C ALA A 97 6.29 12.15 -5.09
N LEU A 98 7.61 12.29 -4.89
CA LEU A 98 8.35 11.58 -3.84
C LEU A 98 7.90 11.98 -2.43
N LEU A 99 7.60 13.26 -2.20
CA LEU A 99 7.09 13.73 -0.90
C LEU A 99 5.69 13.19 -0.61
N LEU A 100 4.80 13.14 -1.61
CA LEU A 100 3.43 12.66 -1.43
C LEU A 100 3.37 11.14 -1.30
N GLU A 101 4.29 10.44 -1.98
CA GLU A 101 4.56 9.01 -1.85
C GLU A 101 4.92 8.66 -0.39
N ASP A 102 5.97 9.29 0.16
CA ASP A 102 6.40 9.12 1.57
C ASP A 102 5.29 9.50 2.56
N TRP A 103 4.62 10.63 2.31
CA TRP A 103 3.50 11.06 3.15
C TRP A 103 2.37 10.02 3.21
N ALA A 104 2.05 9.37 2.10
CA ALA A 104 1.01 8.33 2.07
C ALA A 104 1.42 7.14 2.96
N ASP A 105 2.66 6.70 2.83
CA ASP A 105 3.22 5.56 3.56
C ASP A 105 3.37 5.82 5.06
N GLU A 106 3.69 7.06 5.46
CA GLU A 106 3.91 7.43 6.87
C GLU A 106 2.67 8.01 7.57
N THR A 107 1.67 8.49 6.81
CA THR A 107 0.44 9.06 7.37
C THR A 107 -0.76 8.13 7.20
N LEU A 108 -1.16 7.83 5.96
CA LEU A 108 -2.42 7.11 5.68
C LEU A 108 -2.38 5.66 6.19
N TYR A 109 -1.20 5.06 6.24
CA TYR A 109 -1.00 3.72 6.78
C TYR A 109 -1.57 3.56 8.20
N PHE A 110 -1.39 4.54 9.08
CA PHE A 110 -1.89 4.42 10.45
C PHE A 110 -3.41 4.61 10.55
N PHE A 111 -4.02 5.33 9.60
CA PHE A 111 -5.48 5.38 9.48
C PHE A 111 -6.03 4.01 9.09
N GLU A 112 -5.53 3.42 8.00
CA GLU A 112 -6.02 2.12 7.55
C GLU A 112 -5.82 1.05 8.64
N MET A 113 -4.66 1.03 9.30
CA MET A 113 -4.38 0.05 10.36
C MET A 113 -5.39 0.16 11.51
N THR A 114 -5.69 1.40 11.92
CA THR A 114 -6.64 1.66 12.99
C THR A 114 -8.05 1.23 12.57
N MET A 115 -8.46 1.58 11.36
CA MET A 115 -9.80 1.34 10.85
C MET A 115 -10.06 -0.15 10.60
N ARG A 116 -9.10 -0.86 9.99
CA ARG A 116 -9.25 -2.30 9.70
C ARG A 116 -9.03 -3.20 10.90
N PHE A 117 -8.06 -2.90 11.77
CA PHE A 117 -7.61 -3.85 12.79
C PHE A 117 -7.91 -3.44 14.22
N VAL A 118 -8.38 -2.22 14.51
CA VAL A 118 -8.68 -1.76 15.88
C VAL A 118 -10.17 -1.50 16.08
N TRP A 119 -10.89 -1.02 15.07
CA TRP A 119 -12.30 -0.69 15.22
C TRP A 119 -13.18 -1.94 15.33
N PRO A 120 -14.12 -2.00 16.31
CA PRO A 120 -14.92 -3.20 16.57
C PRO A 120 -15.68 -3.73 15.35
N ASP A 121 -16.13 -2.83 14.48
CA ASP A 121 -16.92 -3.13 13.29
C ASP A 121 -16.13 -3.96 12.25
N ASP A 122 -14.80 -3.84 12.25
CA ASP A 122 -13.94 -4.31 11.16
C ASP A 122 -12.82 -5.27 11.64
N GLN A 123 -12.34 -5.10 12.88
CA GLN A 123 -11.17 -5.82 13.43
C GLN A 123 -11.27 -7.34 13.33
N GLY A 124 -12.46 -7.91 13.54
CA GLY A 124 -12.66 -9.36 13.54
C GLY A 124 -12.51 -9.95 12.14
N ARG A 125 -13.05 -9.27 11.12
CA ARG A 125 -12.92 -9.67 9.72
C ARG A 125 -11.46 -9.59 9.28
N TRP A 126 -10.84 -8.43 9.46
CA TRP A 126 -9.49 -8.21 8.94
C TRP A 126 -8.41 -9.02 9.67
N SER A 127 -8.58 -9.29 10.96
CA SER A 127 -7.69 -10.23 11.67
C SER A 127 -7.76 -11.64 11.10
N ARG A 128 -8.94 -12.10 10.64
CA ARG A 128 -9.08 -13.40 9.96
C ARG A 128 -8.46 -13.39 8.58
N GLU A 129 -8.65 -12.31 7.82
CA GLU A 129 -8.04 -12.15 6.50
C GLU A 129 -6.51 -12.11 6.58
N LEU A 130 -5.95 -11.40 7.56
CA LEU A 130 -4.51 -11.37 7.81
C LEU A 130 -3.93 -12.77 8.08
N ALA A 131 -4.68 -13.62 8.78
CA ALA A 131 -4.29 -15.00 9.10
C ALA A 131 -4.88 -16.04 8.12
N ARG A 132 -5.35 -15.63 6.93
CA ARG A 132 -6.05 -16.51 5.99
C ARG A 132 -5.19 -17.70 5.58
N PHE A 133 -3.91 -17.47 5.31
CA PHE A 133 -2.95 -18.50 4.88
C PHE A 133 -2.26 -19.23 6.04
N ASP A 134 -2.53 -18.84 7.28
CA ASP A 134 -1.95 -19.45 8.49
C ASP A 134 -2.59 -20.80 8.85
N ILE A 135 -1.91 -21.52 9.74
CA ILE A 135 -2.40 -22.77 10.35
C ILE A 135 -3.64 -22.53 11.23
N PRO A 136 -4.53 -23.53 11.42
CA PRO A 136 -5.83 -23.34 12.10
C PRO A 136 -5.74 -22.70 13.49
N VAL A 137 -4.72 -23.05 14.28
CA VAL A 137 -4.53 -22.48 15.62
C VAL A 137 -4.27 -20.98 15.59
N VAL A 138 -3.41 -20.51 14.66
CA VAL A 138 -3.11 -19.08 14.51
C VAL A 138 -4.35 -18.34 13.99
N ARG A 139 -5.06 -18.91 13.02
CA ARG A 139 -6.29 -18.33 12.45
C ARG A 139 -7.38 -18.10 13.51
N SER A 140 -7.54 -19.05 14.43
CA SER A 140 -8.51 -18.94 15.53
C SER A 140 -8.12 -17.90 16.57
N LEU A 141 -6.82 -17.70 16.81
CA LEU A 141 -6.32 -16.74 17.80
C LEU A 141 -6.17 -15.31 17.25
N ALA A 142 -6.03 -15.15 15.92
CA ALA A 142 -5.78 -13.86 15.29
C ALA A 142 -6.81 -12.77 15.66
N PRO A 143 -8.14 -13.01 15.66
CA PRO A 143 -9.12 -11.98 16.05
C PRO A 143 -9.01 -11.49 17.48
N MET A 144 -8.36 -12.25 18.37
CA MET A 144 -8.09 -11.82 19.75
C MET A 144 -6.76 -11.05 19.86
N LEU A 145 -5.71 -11.52 19.19
CA LEU A 145 -4.35 -11.01 19.38
C LEU A 145 -4.03 -9.82 18.48
N VAL A 146 -4.41 -9.87 17.20
CA VAL A 146 -4.08 -8.85 16.20
C VAL A 146 -4.56 -7.47 16.63
N PRO A 147 -5.83 -7.27 17.08
CA PRO A 147 -6.28 -5.93 17.46
C PRO A 147 -5.52 -5.35 18.65
N ARG A 148 -5.10 -6.18 19.62
CA ARG A 148 -4.32 -5.74 20.79
C ARG A 148 -2.95 -5.27 20.36
N LEU A 149 -2.26 -6.04 19.52
CA LEU A 149 -0.94 -5.68 18.99
C LEU A 149 -1.02 -4.42 18.14
N THR A 150 -1.99 -4.36 17.21
CA THR A 150 -2.17 -3.18 16.35
C THR A 150 -2.49 -1.94 17.18
N LYS A 151 -3.35 -2.04 18.20
CA LYS A 151 -3.65 -0.93 19.11
C LYS A 151 -2.40 -0.37 19.80
N THR A 152 -1.46 -1.23 20.21
CA THR A 152 -0.17 -0.79 20.76
C THR A 152 0.66 -0.05 19.71
N ILE A 153 0.76 -0.57 18.49
CA ILE A 153 1.52 0.04 17.39
C ILE A 153 0.96 1.44 17.05
N VAL A 154 -0.34 1.53 16.75
CA VAL A 154 -0.97 2.81 16.41
C VAL A 154 -1.00 3.78 17.61
N GLY A 155 -1.02 3.24 18.83
CA GLY A 155 -0.88 4.02 20.06
C GLY A 155 0.50 4.67 20.21
N HIS A 156 1.58 3.95 19.91
CA HIS A 156 2.92 4.56 19.91
C HIS A 156 3.06 5.64 18.83
N GLN A 157 2.51 5.42 17.63
CA GLN A 157 2.56 6.41 16.56
C GLN A 157 1.72 7.67 16.85
N GLY A 158 0.60 7.53 17.56
CA GLY A 158 -0.24 8.65 18.00
C GLY A 158 -1.65 8.61 17.43
N THR A 159 -1.86 8.05 16.23
CA THR A 159 -3.21 7.89 15.63
C THR A 159 -4.13 7.08 16.53
N GLY A 160 -3.61 6.02 17.15
CA GLY A 160 -4.37 5.17 18.08
C GLY A 160 -4.73 5.82 19.41
N ARG A 161 -4.21 7.03 19.71
CA ARG A 161 -4.59 7.82 20.89
C ARG A 161 -5.78 8.77 20.62
N LYS A 162 -6.14 8.97 19.35
CA LYS A 162 -7.24 9.86 18.93
C LYS A 162 -8.58 9.14 19.08
N THR A 163 -9.66 9.90 19.30
CA THR A 163 -11.02 9.33 19.25
C THR A 163 -11.40 8.99 17.81
N ARG A 164 -12.44 8.16 17.64
CA ARG A 164 -12.96 7.80 16.32
C ARG A 164 -13.38 9.03 15.53
N GLU A 165 -14.04 10.00 16.17
CA GLU A 165 -14.50 11.24 15.56
C GLU A 165 -13.33 12.13 15.11
N GLN A 166 -12.27 12.21 15.92
CA GLN A 166 -11.06 12.94 15.55
C GLN A 166 -10.38 12.33 14.33
N ILE A 167 -10.28 11.00 14.27
CA ILE A 167 -9.71 10.26 13.13
C ILE A 167 -10.54 10.54 11.88
N LEU A 168 -11.88 10.43 11.96
CA LEU A 168 -12.75 10.66 10.81
C LEU A 168 -12.69 12.10 10.30
N LEU A 169 -12.67 13.09 11.21
CA LEU A 169 -12.56 14.51 10.84
C LEU A 169 -11.19 14.82 10.20
N GLU A 170 -10.12 14.18 10.67
CA GLU A 170 -8.80 14.35 10.08
C GLU A 170 -8.71 13.70 8.70
N LEU A 171 -9.23 12.48 8.57
CA LEU A 171 -9.30 11.78 7.29
C LEU A 171 -10.10 12.59 6.26
N ASP A 172 -11.23 13.17 6.66
CA ASP A 172 -12.04 14.06 5.82
C ASP A 172 -11.24 15.28 5.31
N ARG A 173 -10.49 15.96 6.19
CA ARG A 173 -9.61 17.06 5.78
C ARG A 173 -8.52 16.62 4.80
N LEU A 174 -7.90 15.47 5.06
CA LEU A 174 -6.84 14.93 4.19
C LEU A 174 -7.39 14.52 2.81
N PHE A 175 -8.56 13.88 2.78
CA PHE A 175 -9.24 13.51 1.55
C PHE A 175 -9.71 14.73 0.76
N GLY A 176 -10.21 15.77 1.44
CA GLY A 176 -10.53 17.04 0.80
C GLY A 176 -9.30 17.72 0.20
N ALA A 177 -8.15 17.69 0.89
CA ALA A 177 -6.90 18.23 0.36
C ALA A 177 -6.39 17.43 -0.86
N LEU A 178 -6.49 16.10 -0.82
CA LEU A 178 -6.18 15.24 -1.98
C LEU A 178 -7.12 15.53 -3.15
N ALA A 179 -8.43 15.65 -2.90
CA ALA A 179 -9.42 15.97 -3.92
C ALA A 179 -9.14 17.32 -4.60
N LEU A 180 -8.74 18.35 -3.84
CA LEU A 180 -8.31 19.64 -4.40
C LEU A 180 -7.04 19.55 -5.25
N ARG A 181 -6.12 18.63 -4.91
CA ARG A 181 -4.90 18.40 -5.70
C ARG A 181 -5.24 17.68 -7.01
N ILE A 182 -6.04 16.63 -6.91
CA ILE A 182 -6.51 15.78 -8.02
C ILE A 182 -7.37 16.57 -9.00
N SER A 183 -8.26 17.43 -8.53
CA SER A 183 -9.21 18.15 -9.39
C SER A 183 -8.56 19.07 -10.41
N LYS A 184 -7.30 19.47 -10.20
CA LYS A 184 -6.55 20.32 -11.13
C LYS A 184 -6.11 19.61 -12.39
N THR A 185 -5.63 18.37 -12.28
CA THR A 185 -4.93 17.66 -13.36
C THR A 185 -5.41 16.24 -13.57
N GLY A 186 -6.27 15.73 -12.70
CA GLY A 186 -6.71 14.34 -12.68
C GLY A 186 -5.69 13.38 -12.04
N PHE A 187 -4.58 13.85 -11.48
CA PHE A 187 -3.56 13.03 -10.83
C PHE A 187 -3.11 13.67 -9.52
N CYS A 188 -2.48 12.88 -8.65
CA CYS A 188 -1.91 13.37 -7.42
C CYS A 188 -0.83 14.43 -7.69
N VAL A 189 0.02 14.26 -8.71
CA VAL A 189 1.06 15.23 -9.06
C VAL A 189 1.22 15.32 -10.57
N GLY A 190 1.55 16.50 -11.10
CA GLY A 190 1.70 16.71 -12.54
C GLY A 190 0.43 16.37 -13.31
N SER A 191 0.57 15.86 -14.52
CA SER A 191 -0.53 15.58 -15.46
C SER A 191 -0.61 14.12 -15.92
N ALA A 192 0.10 13.21 -15.25
CA ALA A 192 0.15 11.79 -15.57
C ALA A 192 0.23 10.94 -14.29
N LEU A 193 -0.09 9.64 -14.41
CA LEU A 193 0.01 8.68 -13.32
C LEU A 193 1.45 8.60 -12.84
N SER A 194 1.64 8.72 -11.52
CA SER A 194 2.95 8.70 -10.87
C SER A 194 3.00 7.69 -9.72
N LEU A 195 4.18 7.53 -9.14
CA LEU A 195 4.37 6.72 -7.93
C LEU A 195 3.52 7.26 -6.77
N ALA A 196 3.30 8.58 -6.69
CA ALA A 196 2.41 9.17 -5.69
C ALA A 196 0.98 8.65 -5.84
N ASP A 197 0.46 8.54 -7.08
CA ASP A 197 -0.89 8.01 -7.31
C ASP A 197 -0.98 6.55 -6.84
N ILE A 198 0.03 5.73 -7.15
CA ILE A 198 0.08 4.33 -6.73
C ILE A 198 0.13 4.20 -5.20
N SER A 199 1.00 4.96 -4.51
CA SER A 199 1.11 4.92 -3.04
C SER A 199 -0.18 5.36 -2.36
N VAL A 200 -0.74 6.50 -2.77
CA VAL A 200 -2.01 7.01 -2.21
C VAL A 200 -3.15 6.03 -2.48
N ALA A 201 -3.25 5.48 -3.70
CA ALA A 201 -4.31 4.52 -4.05
C ALA A 201 -4.19 3.22 -3.26
N SER A 202 -2.98 2.73 -3.01
CA SER A 202 -2.75 1.51 -2.23
C SER A 202 -3.21 1.66 -0.78
N GLN A 203 -2.90 2.80 -0.16
CA GLN A 203 -3.37 3.11 1.20
C GLN A 203 -4.89 3.29 1.23
N ILE A 204 -5.45 4.06 0.29
CA ILE A 204 -6.91 4.26 0.19
C ILE A 204 -7.65 2.95 -0.05
N HIS A 205 -7.10 2.01 -0.83
CA HIS A 205 -7.69 0.69 -1.02
C HIS A 205 -7.87 -0.04 0.32
N CYS A 206 -6.86 0.00 1.21
CA CYS A 206 -6.96 -0.55 2.56
C CYS A 206 -7.96 0.23 3.45
N ILE A 207 -8.00 1.56 3.35
CA ILE A 207 -9.00 2.38 4.07
C ILE A 207 -10.43 1.98 3.66
N GLN A 208 -10.71 1.90 2.35
CA GLN A 208 -11.98 1.45 1.77
C GLN A 208 -12.36 0.03 2.21
N GLY A 209 -11.36 -0.76 2.59
CA GLY A 209 -11.56 -2.07 3.17
C GLY A 209 -12.36 -2.07 4.49
N SER A 210 -12.40 -0.95 5.21
CA SER A 210 -13.21 -0.77 6.42
C SER A 210 -14.59 -0.18 6.10
N SER A 211 -15.59 -0.53 6.90
CA SER A 211 -16.98 -0.06 6.73
C SER A 211 -17.11 1.47 6.70
N GLN A 212 -16.36 2.18 7.55
CA GLN A 212 -16.35 3.65 7.56
C GLN A 212 -15.43 4.23 6.51
N GLY A 213 -14.31 3.59 6.20
CA GLY A 213 -13.38 4.12 5.19
C GLY A 213 -13.99 4.11 3.79
N ALA A 214 -14.82 3.12 3.45
CA ALA A 214 -15.62 3.14 2.24
C ALA A 214 -16.51 4.41 2.18
N ARG A 215 -17.28 4.67 3.25
CA ARG A 215 -18.12 5.87 3.37
C ARG A 215 -17.32 7.17 3.32
N SER A 216 -16.13 7.21 3.94
CA SER A 216 -15.26 8.39 3.89
C SER A 216 -14.75 8.67 2.48
N VAL A 217 -14.48 7.66 1.66
CA VAL A 217 -14.10 7.88 0.26
C VAL A 217 -15.31 8.31 -0.57
N ASP A 218 -16.46 7.68 -0.39
CA ASP A 218 -17.69 8.01 -1.12
C ASP A 218 -18.18 9.45 -0.85
N ALA A 219 -17.83 10.02 0.30
CA ALA A 219 -18.11 11.41 0.64
C ALA A 219 -17.28 12.42 -0.17
N HIS A 220 -16.26 11.98 -0.90
CA HIS A 220 -15.37 12.79 -1.75
C HIS A 220 -15.43 12.29 -3.21
N PRO A 221 -16.40 12.73 -4.03
CA PRO A 221 -16.64 12.17 -5.35
C PRO A 221 -15.43 12.26 -6.30
N GLU A 222 -14.68 13.36 -6.29
CA GLU A 222 -13.48 13.51 -7.13
C GLU A 222 -12.40 12.49 -6.75
N LEU A 223 -12.26 12.20 -5.45
CA LEU A 223 -11.33 11.19 -4.94
C LEU A 223 -11.79 9.78 -5.35
N ALA A 224 -13.08 9.48 -5.22
CA ALA A 224 -13.65 8.19 -5.62
C ALA A 224 -13.48 7.94 -7.14
N ASP A 225 -13.72 8.97 -7.96
CA ASP A 225 -13.54 8.91 -9.42
C ASP A 225 -12.08 8.72 -9.81
N TRP A 226 -11.17 9.48 -9.20
CA TRP A 226 -9.73 9.29 -9.38
C TRP A 226 -9.32 7.88 -8.98
N LYS A 227 -9.76 7.39 -7.81
CA LYS A 227 -9.41 6.06 -7.33
C LYS A 227 -9.84 4.96 -8.29
N ARG A 228 -11.04 5.05 -8.86
CA ARG A 228 -11.52 4.11 -9.89
C ARG A 228 -10.63 4.10 -11.13
N ARG A 229 -10.18 5.27 -11.60
CA ARG A 229 -9.28 5.37 -12.76
C ARG A 229 -7.90 4.78 -12.46
N ILE A 230 -7.32 5.08 -11.29
CA ILE A 230 -6.02 4.53 -10.91
C ILE A 230 -6.10 3.01 -10.74
N ASP A 231 -7.17 2.49 -10.12
CA ASP A 231 -7.39 1.05 -10.00
C ASP A 231 -7.48 0.37 -11.38
N ALA A 232 -8.23 0.95 -12.31
CA ALA A 232 -8.34 0.41 -13.67
C ALA A 232 -6.99 0.36 -14.43
N ALA A 233 -6.05 1.24 -14.08
CA ALA A 233 -4.74 1.30 -14.71
C ALA A 233 -3.67 0.46 -14.02
N THR A 234 -3.85 0.10 -12.74
CA THR A 234 -2.76 -0.42 -11.90
C THR A 234 -3.08 -1.72 -11.17
N LEU A 235 -4.34 -2.11 -11.01
CA LEU A 235 -4.65 -3.39 -10.37
C LEU A 235 -4.24 -4.56 -11.29
N PRO A 236 -3.59 -5.62 -10.75
CA PRO A 236 -3.12 -6.77 -11.51
C PRO A 236 -4.21 -7.65 -12.12
#